data_AF-A0A942H357-F1
#
_entry.id   AF-A0A942H357-F1
#
_cell.length_a   1.000
_cell.length_b   1.000
_cell.length_c   1.000
_cell.angle_alpha   90.00
_cell.angle_beta   90.00
_cell.angle_gamma   90.00
#
_symmetry.space_group_name_H-M   'P 1'
#
loop_
_entity.id
_entity.type
_entity.pdbx_description
1 polymer ?
#
loop_
_entity_poly.entity_id
_entity_poly.type
_entity_poly.pdbx_seq_one_letter_code
_entity_poly.pdbx_strand_id
1 'polypeptide(L)'
;MPTNITESVQADTGKIMLSVEGDLLLEDALLLERIAGAIVDERDKDVLIDLADLDFLDSDSAAVLKRLTETGRIEINGVEIFLQSAIDLAERRS
;
A
#
# COMPACT_ATOMS: atom_id res chain seq x y z
N MET A 1 -12.19 -3.82 10.01
CA MET A 1 -11.97 -5.28 10.12
C MET A 1 -10.48 -5.57 10.36
N PRO A 2 -10.05 -6.77 10.79
CA PRO A 2 -8.62 -7.09 10.80
C PRO A 2 -8.07 -7.03 9.36
N THR A 3 -6.85 -6.53 9.22
CA THR A 3 -6.17 -6.42 7.93
C THR A 3 -5.68 -7.79 7.47
N ASN A 4 -6.06 -8.17 6.26
CA ASN A 4 -5.52 -9.36 5.59
C ASN A 4 -4.61 -8.93 4.45
N ILE A 5 -3.39 -9.48 4.44
CA ILE A 5 -2.40 -9.24 3.38
C ILE A 5 -2.12 -10.57 2.70
N THR A 6 -2.43 -10.66 1.40
CA THR A 6 -2.23 -11.85 0.58
C THR A 6 -1.14 -11.61 -0.45
N GLU A 7 -0.10 -12.45 -0.45
CA GLU A 7 0.94 -12.45 -1.49
C GLU A 7 0.53 -13.38 -2.63
N SER A 8 0.58 -12.88 -3.87
CA SER A 8 0.40 -13.67 -5.08
C SER A 8 1.39 -13.24 -6.16
N VAL A 9 1.71 -14.14 -7.09
CA VAL A 9 2.59 -13.81 -8.22
C VAL A 9 1.71 -13.46 -9.41
N GLN A 10 1.87 -12.26 -9.95
CA GLN A 10 1.13 -11.82 -11.11
C GLN A 10 1.71 -12.52 -12.35
N ALA A 11 0.92 -13.41 -12.96
CA ALA A 11 1.37 -14.23 -14.09
C ALA A 11 1.72 -13.39 -15.33
N ASP A 12 1.05 -12.26 -15.51
CA ASP A 12 1.19 -11.41 -16.70
C ASP A 12 2.47 -10.54 -16.70
N THR A 13 2.93 -10.11 -15.52
CA THR A 13 4.06 -9.17 -15.39
C THR A 13 5.25 -9.78 -14.65
N GLY A 14 5.07 -10.91 -13.97
CA GLY A 14 6.08 -11.53 -13.10
C GLY A 14 6.36 -10.74 -11.82
N LYS A 15 5.52 -9.75 -11.51
CA LYS A 15 5.58 -8.94 -10.27
C LYS A 15 4.94 -9.69 -9.11
N ILE A 16 5.33 -9.33 -7.90
CA ILE A 16 4.65 -9.81 -6.70
C ILE A 16 3.48 -8.87 -6.40
N MET A 17 2.27 -9.42 -6.32
CA MET A 17 1.07 -8.69 -5.99
C MET A 17 0.71 -8.92 -4.51
N LEU A 18 0.60 -7.85 -3.75
CA LEU A 18 0.16 -7.82 -2.36
C LEU A 18 -1.26 -7.27 -2.32
N SER A 19 -2.25 -8.14 -2.17
CA SER A 19 -3.65 -7.73 -1.99
C SER A 19 -3.92 -7.45 -0.53
N VAL A 20 -4.47 -6.29 -0.23
CA VAL A 20 -4.79 -5.85 1.13
C VAL A 20 -6.29 -5.65 1.26
N GLU A 21 -6.87 -6.32 2.26
CA GLU A 21 -8.30 -6.30 2.56
C GLU A 21 -8.53 -5.83 4.01
N GLY A 22 -9.58 -5.04 4.26
CA GLY A 22 -9.94 -4.57 5.59
C GLY A 22 -9.46 -3.15 5.94
N ASP A 23 -9.04 -2.91 7.19
CA ASP A 23 -8.72 -1.55 7.68
C ASP A 23 -7.20 -1.35 7.81
N LEU A 24 -6.57 -0.59 6.92
CA LEU A 24 -5.13 -0.34 6.98
C LEU A 24 -4.79 0.75 8.02
N LEU A 25 -4.45 0.30 9.22
CA LEU A 25 -3.90 1.13 10.29
C LEU A 25 -2.38 1.26 10.16
N LEU A 26 -1.80 2.23 10.87
CA LEU A 26 -0.36 2.51 10.79
C LEU A 26 0.53 1.25 10.98
N GLU A 27 0.19 0.39 11.95
CA GLU A 27 0.96 -0.83 12.22
C GLU A 27 0.96 -1.79 11.01
N ASP A 28 -0.19 -1.91 10.34
CA ASP A 28 -0.35 -2.74 9.15
C ASP A 28 0.35 -2.12 7.94
N ALA A 29 0.30 -0.80 7.80
CA ALA A 29 1.02 -0.08 6.74
C ALA A 29 2.55 -0.25 6.88
N LEU A 30 3.07 -0.20 8.11
CA LEU A 30 4.48 -0.47 8.40
C LEU A 30 4.85 -1.92 8.12
N LEU A 31 3.95 -2.87 8.41
CA LEU A 31 4.15 -4.27 8.05
C LEU A 31 4.22 -4.45 6.53
N LEU A 32 3.30 -3.83 5.80
CA LEU A 32 3.26 -3.84 4.35
C LEU A 32 4.54 -3.25 3.74
N GLU A 33 5.03 -2.14 4.28
CA GLU A 33 6.31 -1.54 3.87
C GLU A 33 7.48 -2.51 4.05
N ARG A 34 7.54 -3.22 5.18
CA ARG A 34 8.59 -4.20 5.43
C ARG A 34 8.51 -5.39 4.48
N ILE A 35 7.31 -5.89 4.18
CA ILE A 35 7.09 -7.00 3.25
C ILE A 35 7.49 -6.57 1.84
N ALA A 36 7.00 -5.42 1.37
CA ALA A 36 7.31 -4.90 0.05
C ALA A 36 8.81 -4.60 -0.11
N GLY A 37 9.42 -3.97 0.89
CA GLY A 37 10.86 -3.71 0.91
C GLY A 37 11.68 -4.99 0.86
N ALA A 38 11.32 -6.01 1.65
CA ALA A 38 12.00 -7.31 1.62
C ALA A 38 11.87 -8.00 0.25
N ILE A 39 10.73 -7.89 -0.42
CA ILE A 39 10.56 -8.46 -1.77
C ILE A 39 11.47 -7.74 -2.78
N VAL A 40 11.52 -6.40 -2.73
CA VAL A 40 12.37 -5.61 -3.62
C VAL A 40 13.85 -5.88 -3.36
N ASP A 41 14.26 -5.89 -2.09
CA ASP A 41 15.67 -6.03 -1.71
C ASP A 41 16.19 -7.47 -1.81
N GLU A 42 15.39 -8.46 -1.40
CA GLU A 42 15.83 -9.86 -1.34
C GLU A 42 15.51 -10.64 -2.61
N ARG A 43 14.38 -10.35 -3.26
CA ARG A 43 13.92 -11.12 -4.43
C ARG A 43 14.18 -10.39 -5.75
N ASP A 44 14.60 -9.13 -5.70
CA ASP A 44 14.81 -8.24 -6.86
C ASP A 44 13.58 -8.20 -7.79
N LYS A 45 12.39 -8.17 -7.18
CA LYS A 45 11.10 -8.12 -7.89
C LYS A 45 10.38 -6.83 -7.60
N ASP A 46 9.72 -6.31 -8.62
CA ASP A 46 8.81 -5.19 -8.45
C ASP A 46 7.53 -5.67 -7.76
N VAL A 47 6.96 -4.80 -6.94
CA VAL A 47 5.81 -5.10 -6.08
C VAL A 47 4.63 -4.27 -6.55
N LEU A 48 3.48 -4.92 -6.69
CA LEU A 48 2.20 -4.29 -6.92
C LEU A 48 1.35 -4.44 -5.65
N ILE A 49 0.97 -3.36 -5.02
CA ILE A 49 0.08 -3.37 -3.86
C ILE A 49 -1.33 -3.08 -4.37
N ASP A 50 -2.27 -3.98 -4.14
CA ASP A 50 -3.67 -3.83 -4.49
C ASP A 50 -4.50 -3.51 -3.25
N LEU A 51 -5.07 -2.32 -3.21
CA LEU A 51 -5.92 -1.82 -2.13
C LEU A 51 -7.40 -1.71 -2.55
N ALA A 52 -7.83 -2.41 -3.61
CA ALA A 52 -9.20 -2.32 -4.12
C ALA A 52 -10.27 -2.72 -3.09
N ASP A 53 -9.94 -3.67 -2.21
CA ASP A 53 -10.82 -4.22 -1.18
C ASP A 53 -10.54 -3.63 0.23
N LEU A 54 -9.93 -2.45 0.27
CA LEU A 54 -9.68 -1.75 1.52
C LEU A 54 -10.94 -0.99 1.99
N ASP A 55 -11.35 -1.24 3.23
CA ASP A 55 -12.50 -0.60 3.86
C ASP A 55 -12.13 0.76 4.49
N PHE A 56 -10.91 0.88 5.01
CA PHE A 56 -10.46 2.07 5.73
C PHE A 56 -8.95 2.29 5.60
N LEU A 57 -8.54 3.55 5.54
CA LEU A 57 -7.15 4.00 5.56
C LEU A 57 -7.04 5.25 6.45
N ASP A 58 -6.14 5.25 7.42
CA ASP A 58 -5.84 6.44 8.21
C ASP A 58 -4.79 7.36 7.52
N SER A 59 -4.64 8.58 8.01
CA SER A 59 -3.69 9.56 7.45
C SER A 59 -2.22 9.15 7.61
N ASP A 60 -1.89 8.41 8.66
CA ASP A 60 -0.52 8.00 8.96
C ASP A 60 -0.09 6.87 8.01
N SER A 61 -0.97 5.88 7.79
CA SER A 61 -0.88 4.84 6.78
C SER A 61 -0.77 5.42 5.37
N ALA A 62 -1.54 6.45 5.04
CA ALA A 62 -1.44 7.12 3.73
C ALA A 62 -0.04 7.71 3.47
N ALA A 63 0.61 8.25 4.51
CA ALA A 63 1.99 8.75 4.40
C ALA A 63 3.00 7.61 4.17
N VAL A 64 2.77 6.43 4.75
CA VAL A 64 3.58 5.23 4.50
C VAL A 64 3.42 4.76 3.05
N LEU A 65 2.18 4.63 2.55
CA LEU A 65 1.91 4.23 1.17
C LEU A 65 2.53 5.20 0.16
N LYS A 66 2.46 6.51 0.43
CA LYS A 66 3.10 7.52 -0.43
C LYS A 66 4.62 7.33 -0.50
N ARG A 67 5.28 7.06 0.63
CA ARG A 67 6.72 6.81 0.66
C ARG A 67 7.10 5.55 -0.12
N LEU A 68 6.25 4.52 -0.11
CA LEU A 68 6.50 3.29 -0.86
C LEU A 68 6.58 3.54 -2.37
N THR A 69 5.72 4.39 -2.92
CA THR A 69 5.72 4.69 -4.36
C THR A 69 6.90 5.56 -4.80
N GLU A 70 7.52 6.31 -3.89
CA GLU A 70 8.72 7.13 -4.21
C GLU A 70 9.92 6.29 -4.64
N THR A 71 9.95 4.99 -4.29
CA THR A 71 11.00 4.06 -4.70
C THR A 71 10.97 3.69 -6.18
N GLY A 72 9.84 3.91 -6.87
CA GLY A 72 9.64 3.59 -8.29
C GLY A 72 9.59 2.10 -8.65
N ARG A 73 9.82 1.20 -7.68
CA ARG A 73 9.71 -0.27 -7.83
C ARG A 73 8.44 -0.85 -7.21
N ILE A 74 7.70 0.00 -6.51
CA ILE A 74 6.46 -0.35 -5.83
C ILE A 74 5.34 0.48 -6.46
N GLU A 75 4.38 -0.22 -7.02
CA GLU A 75 3.16 0.35 -7.60
C GLU A 75 1.99 0.09 -6.66
N ILE A 76 1.05 1.03 -6.55
CA ILE A 76 -0.13 0.87 -5.71
C ILE A 76 -1.39 1.14 -6.53
N ASN A 77 -2.30 0.17 -6.52
CA ASN A 77 -3.62 0.22 -7.15
C ASN A 77 -4.71 0.34 -6.07
N GLY A 78 -5.89 0.86 -6.44
CA GLY A 78 -7.02 1.04 -5.51
C GLY A 78 -6.97 2.30 -4.64
N VAL A 79 -5.91 3.11 -4.79
CA VAL A 79 -5.69 4.36 -4.01
C VAL A 79 -6.56 5.54 -4.46
N GLU A 80 -7.17 5.47 -5.65
CA GLU A 80 -8.03 6.54 -6.21
C GLU A 80 -9.20 6.94 -5.26
N ILE A 81 -9.53 6.10 -4.28
CA ILE A 81 -10.62 6.33 -3.31
C ILE A 81 -10.16 7.09 -2.05
N PHE A 82 -8.88 7.04 -1.68
CA PHE A 82 -8.42 7.47 -0.34
C PHE A 82 -7.49 8.69 -0.32
N LEU A 83 -6.82 9.01 -1.43
CA LEU A 83 -5.86 10.13 -1.47
C LEU A 83 -6.52 11.52 -1.49
N GLN A 84 -7.77 11.62 -1.96
CA GLN A 84 -8.57 12.85 -1.88
C GLN A 84 -8.79 13.29 -0.42
N SER A 85 -9.01 12.31 0.48
CA SER A 85 -9.41 12.55 1.87
C SER A 85 -8.25 13.04 2.75
N ALA A 86 -7.02 12.56 2.49
CA ALA A 86 -5.84 12.98 3.23
C ALA A 86 -5.35 14.39 2.83
N ILE A 87 -5.53 14.76 1.55
CA ILE A 87 -5.24 16.11 1.06
C ILE A 87 -6.24 17.11 1.68
N ASP A 88 -7.53 16.77 1.70
CA ASP A 88 -8.58 17.60 2.32
C ASP A 88 -8.37 17.82 3.83
N LEU A 89 -7.72 16.89 4.53
CA LEU A 89 -7.42 17.04 5.96
C LEU A 89 -6.20 17.94 6.23
N ALA A 90 -5.22 17.94 5.32
CA ALA A 90 -4.03 18.78 5.41
C ALA A 90 -4.34 20.26 5.10
N GLU A 91 -5.30 20.54 4.22
CA GLU A 91 -5.69 21.92 3.87
C GLU A 91 -6.54 22.60 4.97
N ARG A 92 -7.20 21.85 5.86
CA ARG A 92 -8.01 22.43 6.97
C ARG A 92 -7.19 22.96 8.14
N ARG A 93 -5.85 22.88 8.08
CA ARG A 93 -4.94 23.35 9.14
C ARG A 93 -4.09 24.57 8.76
N SER A 94 -4.34 25.21 7.62
CA SER A 94 -3.68 26.47 7.22
C SER A 94 -4.57 27.69 7.39
#